data_AF-A0A7V1STF3-F1
#
_entry.id   AF-A0A7V1STF3-F1
#
_cell.length_a   1.000
_cell.length_b   1.000
_cell.length_c   1.000
_cell.angle_alpha   90.00
_cell.angle_beta   90.00
_cell.angle_gamma   90.00
#
_symmetry.space_group_name_H-M   'P 1'
#
loop_
_entity.id
_entity.type
_entity.pdbx_description
1 polymer ?
#
loop_
_entity_poly.entity_id
_entity_poly.type
_entity_poly.pdbx_seq_one_letter_code
_entity_poly.pdbx_strand_id
1 'polypeptide(L)'
;MIKLLRIYLIFFLPVMLYPALAAKAVDVPADTSIVSPRADSLKIAKRIINRDFNKIYTQNLAPAFFGQEFFQPHKTLLVGDINTHFVLLNSPRSRFFFDVSARVKVRLLKQYGNPVKSPSYMPSANLYYRLNDDAYHPQYLSGSYTHHSNGIRGPSVEPDGSTNVDSGKFSTDFVQLNYTLGKRLDRPNTILSQFGTLGIELHRTLFNSNGGGASLGLPGRYGFVRVNGTYIYNLAKRYQDDIEPNKSDFRNWQRLQFDFTYIAGKMPYSATDLGRRLNASLKYYYQFPFMHAAAFVVGAGYRGQDDYNIYFQDHYFYMQLGIASGLNFLFSK
;
A
#
# COMPACT_ATOMS: atom_id res chain seq x y z
N MET A 1 -29.43 29.35 24.54
CA MET A 1 -28.82 28.75 25.74
C MET A 1 -28.68 27.25 25.52
N ILE A 2 -27.56 26.69 25.99
CA ILE A 2 -27.18 25.25 25.98
C ILE A 2 -26.58 24.73 24.67
N LYS A 3 -25.25 24.94 24.59
CA LYS A 3 -24.27 24.16 23.85
C LYS A 3 -24.11 22.79 24.52
N LEU A 4 -24.28 21.69 23.80
CA LEU A 4 -23.74 20.35 24.09
C LEU A 4 -23.94 19.56 22.78
N LEU A 5 -23.01 18.83 22.18
CA LEU A 5 -21.84 18.10 22.67
C LEU A 5 -20.96 17.85 21.42
N ARG A 6 -19.77 18.43 21.34
CA ARG A 6 -18.76 18.09 20.31
C ARG A 6 -17.90 16.95 20.86
N ILE A 7 -18.12 15.73 20.39
CA ILE A 7 -17.16 14.63 20.55
C ILE A 7 -16.14 14.79 19.44
N TYR A 8 -14.95 15.29 19.79
CA TYR A 8 -13.79 15.25 18.90
C TYR A 8 -13.23 13.82 18.92
N LEU A 9 -13.09 13.25 17.72
CA LEU A 9 -12.32 12.03 17.48
C LEU A 9 -10.89 12.28 17.96
N ILE A 10 -10.50 11.59 19.04
CA ILE A 10 -9.13 11.58 19.53
C ILE A 10 -8.29 10.81 18.53
N PHE A 11 -7.36 11.51 17.86
CA PHE A 11 -6.25 10.90 17.15
C PHE A 11 -5.43 10.07 18.15
N PHE A 12 -5.18 8.81 17.80
CA PHE A 12 -4.13 8.00 18.42
C PHE A 12 -2.77 8.60 18.03
N LEU A 13 -2.30 9.56 18.84
CA LEU A 13 -0.91 9.96 18.90
C LEU A 13 -0.26 9.13 20.02
N PRO A 14 0.79 8.33 19.77
CA PRO A 14 1.63 7.88 20.87
C PRO A 14 2.45 9.08 21.33
N VAL A 15 1.93 9.80 22.31
CA VAL A 15 2.70 10.79 23.07
C VAL A 15 3.76 10.03 23.85
N MET A 16 5.00 10.04 23.35
CA MET A 16 6.17 9.73 24.17
C MET A 16 6.35 10.87 25.17
N LEU A 17 5.83 10.69 26.38
CA LEU A 17 6.21 11.48 27.54
C LEU A 17 7.58 11.00 28.03
N TYR A 18 8.63 11.73 27.65
CA TYR A 18 9.88 11.78 28.41
C TYR A 18 9.67 12.66 29.64
N PRO A 19 10.01 12.22 30.86
CA PRO A 19 10.36 13.13 31.93
C PRO A 19 11.89 13.30 31.94
N ALA A 20 12.35 14.52 31.67
CA ALA A 20 13.72 14.93 31.96
C ALA A 20 13.80 15.52 33.38
N LEU A 21 14.50 14.76 34.24
CA LEU A 21 15.37 15.18 35.35
C LEU A 21 14.80 15.97 36.54
N ALA A 22 14.82 15.32 37.71
CA ALA A 22 15.80 15.63 38.76
C ALA A 22 15.77 14.52 39.84
N ALA A 23 16.75 13.62 39.82
CA ALA A 23 17.05 12.75 40.96
C ALA A 23 18.53 12.90 41.30
N LYS A 24 18.79 13.26 42.56
CA LYS A 24 20.12 13.43 43.14
C LYS A 24 20.97 12.17 42.93
N ALA A 25 22.24 12.39 42.61
CA ALA A 25 23.26 11.34 42.62
C ALA A 25 23.32 10.72 44.02
N VAL A 26 22.98 9.44 44.10
CA VAL A 26 23.34 8.54 45.19
C VAL A 26 24.27 7.53 44.56
N ASP A 27 25.52 7.52 44.99
CA ASP A 27 26.50 6.49 44.65
C ASP A 27 26.00 5.15 45.19
N VAL A 28 25.31 4.40 44.34
CA VAL A 28 25.02 2.98 44.56
C VAL A 28 26.19 2.21 43.96
N PRO A 29 26.87 1.33 44.72
CA PRO A 29 27.93 0.49 44.19
C PRO A 29 27.39 -0.26 42.97
N ALA A 30 28.17 -0.30 41.89
CA ALA A 30 27.85 -1.08 40.71
C ALA A 30 27.65 -2.54 41.12
N ASP A 31 26.38 -2.95 41.23
CA ASP A 31 26.03 -4.36 41.32
C ASP A 31 26.35 -4.97 39.96
N THR A 32 27.54 -5.57 39.86
CA THR A 32 27.95 -6.44 38.75
C THR A 32 27.26 -7.80 38.85
N SER A 33 26.01 -7.84 39.28
CA SER A 33 25.19 -9.03 39.16
C SER A 33 25.08 -9.36 37.67
N ILE A 34 25.69 -10.49 37.33
CA ILE A 34 25.77 -11.07 36.00
C ILE A 34 24.38 -10.99 35.35
N VAL A 35 24.20 -10.05 34.43
CA VAL A 35 23.03 -10.03 33.56
C VAL A 35 22.99 -11.38 32.87
N SER A 36 21.97 -12.18 33.20
CA SER A 36 21.85 -13.55 32.75
C SER A 36 22.04 -13.64 31.23
N PRO A 37 23.06 -14.36 30.72
CA PRO A 37 23.35 -14.45 29.28
C PRO A 37 22.14 -14.91 28.44
N ARG A 38 21.21 -15.64 29.07
CA ARG A 38 19.97 -16.13 28.47
C ARG A 38 18.94 -15.02 28.22
N ALA A 39 18.83 -14.04 29.12
CA ALA A 39 17.89 -12.93 28.97
C ALA A 39 18.30 -12.01 27.81
N ASP A 40 19.60 -11.78 27.64
CA ASP A 40 20.12 -11.03 26.49
C ASP A 40 20.02 -11.82 25.17
N SER A 41 20.22 -13.14 25.21
CA SER A 41 20.01 -14.01 24.05
C SER A 41 18.56 -13.96 23.53
N LEU A 42 17.56 -14.01 24.43
CA LEU A 42 16.14 -13.91 24.05
C LEU A 42 15.77 -12.53 23.48
N LYS A 43 16.35 -11.45 24.04
CA LYS A 43 16.16 -10.10 23.50
C LYS A 43 16.78 -9.97 22.11
N ILE A 44 17.97 -10.52 21.89
CA ILE A 44 18.64 -10.53 20.59
C ILE A 44 17.83 -11.34 19.58
N ALA A 45 17.37 -12.54 19.94
CA ALA A 45 16.52 -13.38 19.08
C ALA A 45 15.25 -12.63 18.64
N LYS A 46 14.53 -11.99 19.57
CA LYS A 46 13.36 -11.17 19.23
C LYS A 46 13.69 -10.00 18.31
N ARG A 47 14.85 -9.37 18.48
CA ARG A 47 15.30 -8.26 17.62
C ARG A 47 15.62 -8.74 16.21
N ILE A 48 16.22 -9.92 16.06
CA ILE A 48 16.46 -10.55 14.75
C ILE A 48 15.13 -10.81 14.04
N ILE A 49 14.16 -11.40 14.73
CA ILE A 49 12.82 -11.65 14.17
C ILE A 49 12.16 -10.34 13.73
N ASN A 50 12.16 -9.31 14.57
CA ASN A 50 11.56 -8.02 14.22
C ASN A 50 12.27 -7.35 13.03
N ARG A 51 13.60 -7.41 12.97
CA ARG A 51 14.38 -6.92 11.82
C ARG A 51 13.98 -7.65 10.53
N ASP A 52 13.82 -8.97 10.59
CA ASP A 52 13.46 -9.78 9.44
C ASP A 52 12.02 -9.47 8.97
N PHE A 53 11.10 -9.26 9.90
CA PHE A 53 9.75 -8.76 9.59
C PHE A 53 9.75 -7.36 9.00
N ASN A 54 10.62 -6.44 9.45
CA ASN A 54 10.72 -5.12 8.84
C ASN A 54 11.15 -5.18 7.37
N LYS A 55 12.05 -6.13 7.03
CA LYS A 55 12.39 -6.42 5.63
C LYS A 55 11.18 -6.96 4.85
N ILE A 56 10.39 -7.85 5.46
CA ILE A 56 9.16 -8.40 4.87
C ILE A 56 8.13 -7.32 4.61
N TYR A 57 7.87 -6.42 5.56
CA TYR A 57 6.95 -5.28 5.36
C TYR A 57 7.40 -4.41 4.20
N THR A 58 8.70 -4.08 4.15
CA THR A 58 9.28 -3.29 3.06
C THR A 58 9.10 -3.97 1.70
N GLN A 59 9.30 -5.29 1.61
CA GLN A 59 9.11 -6.08 0.37
C GLN A 59 7.66 -6.09 -0.13
N ASN A 60 6.69 -5.92 0.78
CA ASN A 60 5.25 -5.93 0.50
C ASN A 60 4.67 -4.52 0.27
N LEU A 61 5.48 -3.46 0.36
CA LEU A 61 5.05 -2.12 -0.04
C LEU A 61 4.72 -2.09 -1.54
N ALA A 62 3.70 -1.30 -1.90
CA ALA A 62 3.27 -1.17 -3.29
C ALA A 62 4.28 -0.32 -4.08
N PRO A 63 4.77 -0.78 -5.24
CA PRO A 63 5.71 0.00 -6.04
C PRO A 63 5.01 1.18 -6.71
N ALA A 64 5.78 2.22 -7.04
CA ALA A 64 5.38 3.19 -8.04
C ALA A 64 5.42 2.56 -9.45
N PHE A 65 4.65 3.09 -10.39
CA PHE A 65 4.63 2.73 -11.80
C PHE A 65 4.69 3.97 -12.68
N PHE A 66 5.42 3.87 -13.79
CA PHE A 66 5.46 4.89 -14.84
C PHE A 66 5.56 4.20 -16.19
N GLY A 67 4.66 4.51 -17.11
CA GLY A 67 4.65 3.88 -18.42
C GLY A 67 3.37 4.17 -19.17
N GLN A 68 2.85 3.17 -19.86
CA GLN A 68 1.66 3.31 -20.66
C GLN A 68 0.63 2.23 -20.34
N GLU A 69 -0.62 2.60 -20.51
CA GLU A 69 -1.76 1.71 -20.48
C GLU A 69 -2.53 1.73 -21.81
N PHE A 70 -2.86 0.56 -22.31
CA PHE A 70 -3.56 0.31 -23.57
C PHE A 70 -4.97 -0.20 -23.30
N PHE A 71 -5.85 -0.05 -24.29
CA PHE A 71 -7.24 -0.53 -24.30
C PHE A 71 -8.22 0.13 -23.32
N GLN A 72 -7.76 1.10 -22.54
CA GLN A 72 -8.65 1.98 -21.78
C GLN A 72 -9.53 2.86 -22.69
N PRO A 73 -10.75 3.23 -22.25
CA PRO A 73 -11.68 4.06 -23.02
C PRO A 73 -11.10 5.42 -23.40
N HIS A 74 -10.29 5.98 -22.49
CA HIS A 74 -9.65 7.28 -22.66
C HIS A 74 -8.20 7.11 -23.08
N LYS A 75 -7.89 7.38 -24.35
CA LYS A 75 -6.51 7.27 -24.87
C LYS A 75 -5.56 8.17 -24.07
N THR A 76 -4.49 7.59 -23.55
CA THR A 76 -3.39 8.31 -22.90
C THR A 76 -2.14 8.31 -23.77
N LEU A 77 -1.24 9.23 -23.48
CA LEU A 77 0.16 9.18 -23.89
C LEU A 77 1.03 8.49 -22.84
N LEU A 78 0.65 8.63 -21.57
CA LEU A 78 1.42 8.18 -20.42
C LEU A 78 0.50 8.00 -19.21
N VAL A 79 0.81 7.02 -18.37
CA VAL A 79 0.17 6.75 -17.08
C VAL A 79 1.24 6.68 -16.00
N GLY A 80 0.97 7.30 -14.85
CA GLY A 80 1.80 7.24 -13.67
C GLY A 80 0.99 6.88 -12.43
N ASP A 81 1.52 5.97 -11.62
CA ASP A 81 1.09 5.70 -10.26
C ASP A 81 2.29 5.94 -9.36
N ILE A 82 2.47 7.18 -8.94
CA ILE A 82 3.60 7.59 -8.12
C ILE A 82 3.25 7.21 -6.69
N ASN A 83 4.01 6.33 -6.07
CA ASN A 83 3.75 5.90 -4.69
C ASN A 83 5.01 5.99 -3.85
N THR A 84 5.16 7.09 -3.11
CA THR A 84 6.33 7.32 -2.24
C THR A 84 5.98 6.89 -0.82
N HIS A 85 6.80 6.02 -0.22
CA HIS A 85 6.66 5.57 1.16
C HIS A 85 7.73 6.21 2.05
N PHE A 86 7.30 6.92 3.09
CA PHE A 86 8.17 7.45 4.14
C PHE A 86 8.07 6.54 5.36
N VAL A 87 9.07 5.68 5.54
CA VAL A 87 9.12 4.74 6.65
C VAL A 87 9.51 5.48 7.93
N LEU A 88 8.56 5.62 8.85
CA LEU A 88 8.73 6.40 10.08
C LEU A 88 9.08 5.51 11.29
N LEU A 89 8.68 4.23 11.27
CA LEU A 89 9.07 3.24 12.28
C LEU A 89 9.57 1.96 11.61
N ASN A 90 10.87 1.70 11.75
CA ASN A 90 11.52 0.45 11.36
C ASN A 90 12.59 0.13 12.40
N SER A 91 12.18 -0.51 13.50
CA SER A 91 13.08 -0.81 14.63
C SER A 91 13.07 -2.30 14.96
N PRO A 92 14.25 -2.94 15.10
CA PRO A 92 14.35 -4.29 15.63
C PRO A 92 13.78 -4.42 17.05
N ARG A 93 13.59 -3.31 17.77
CA ARG A 93 13.04 -3.32 19.14
C ARG A 93 11.51 -3.43 19.18
N SER A 94 10.82 -3.24 18.05
CA SER A 94 9.36 -3.20 17.97
C SER A 94 8.81 -4.27 17.03
N ARG A 95 7.58 -4.75 17.32
CA ARG A 95 6.78 -5.59 16.41
C ARG A 95 6.04 -4.76 15.35
N PHE A 96 6.01 -3.44 15.54
CA PHE A 96 5.33 -2.50 14.68
C PHE A 96 6.27 -1.95 13.61
N PHE A 97 5.68 -1.71 12.45
CA PHE A 97 6.25 -0.93 11.37
C PHE A 97 5.22 0.10 10.92
N PHE A 98 5.67 1.33 10.67
CA PHE A 98 4.78 2.42 10.32
C PHE A 98 5.39 3.23 9.19
N ASP A 99 4.59 3.48 8.16
CA ASP A 99 4.92 4.41 7.09
C ASP A 99 3.75 5.32 6.76
N VAL A 100 4.07 6.45 6.15
CA VAL A 100 3.09 7.27 5.45
C VAL A 100 3.41 7.22 3.96
N SER A 101 2.37 7.07 3.13
CA SER A 101 2.51 7.06 1.68
C SER A 101 1.91 8.30 1.06
N ALA A 102 2.59 8.88 0.08
CA ALA A 102 2.08 9.97 -0.76
C ALA A 102 1.86 9.43 -2.17
N ARG A 103 0.69 8.80 -2.38
CA ARG A 103 0.35 8.22 -3.68
C ARG A 103 -0.37 9.21 -4.58
N VAL A 104 0.01 9.29 -5.85
CA VAL A 104 -0.63 10.11 -6.88
C VAL A 104 -0.77 9.31 -8.16
N LYS A 105 -2.00 9.15 -8.67
CA LYS A 105 -2.24 8.59 -10.01
C LYS A 105 -2.51 9.68 -11.02
N VAL A 106 -1.81 9.63 -12.15
CA VAL A 106 -1.92 10.58 -13.26
C VAL A 106 -2.11 9.84 -14.58
N ARG A 107 -2.98 10.38 -15.45
CA ARG A 107 -3.14 9.96 -16.83
C ARG A 107 -2.94 11.19 -17.72
N LEU A 108 -1.90 11.17 -18.53
CA LEU A 108 -1.67 12.19 -19.55
C LEU A 108 -2.53 11.83 -20.76
N LEU A 109 -3.64 12.54 -20.96
CA LEU A 109 -4.60 12.21 -22.01
C LEU A 109 -4.06 12.59 -23.39
N LYS A 110 -4.34 11.75 -24.40
CA LYS A 110 -4.09 12.04 -25.82
C LYS A 110 -5.25 12.87 -26.38
N GLN A 111 -5.33 14.12 -25.95
CA GLN A 111 -6.33 15.13 -26.37
C GLN A 111 -5.62 16.44 -26.70
N TYR A 112 -6.32 17.44 -27.25
CA TYR A 112 -5.73 18.75 -27.51
C TYR A 112 -5.11 19.34 -26.22
N GLY A 113 -3.84 19.75 -26.30
CA GLY A 113 -3.07 20.26 -25.16
C GLY A 113 -2.55 19.19 -24.19
N ASN A 114 -2.78 17.90 -24.46
CA ASN A 114 -2.36 16.76 -23.64
C ASN A 114 -2.62 16.96 -22.13
N PRO A 115 -3.88 17.17 -21.71
CA PRO A 115 -4.18 17.51 -20.34
C PRO A 115 -4.03 16.30 -19.41
N VAL A 116 -3.77 16.59 -18.13
CA VAL A 116 -4.04 15.67 -17.03
C VAL A 116 -5.37 16.09 -16.40
N LYS A 117 -6.40 15.27 -16.58
CA LYS A 117 -7.72 15.52 -15.98
C LYS A 117 -7.88 14.67 -14.74
N SER A 118 -8.34 15.29 -13.65
CA SER A 118 -8.69 14.62 -12.39
C SER A 118 -7.60 13.65 -11.89
N PRO A 119 -6.39 14.12 -11.51
CA PRO A 119 -5.41 13.26 -10.84
C PRO A 119 -5.98 12.64 -9.57
N SER A 120 -5.58 11.43 -9.17
CA SER A 120 -5.96 10.87 -7.86
C SER A 120 -4.88 11.15 -6.83
N TYR A 121 -5.18 11.93 -5.80
CA TYR A 121 -4.32 12.12 -4.63
C TYR A 121 -4.76 11.16 -3.52
N MET A 122 -3.84 10.29 -3.10
CA MET A 122 -4.10 9.20 -2.16
C MET A 122 -3.06 9.13 -1.03
N PRO A 123 -2.92 10.15 -0.17
CA PRO A 123 -2.05 10.04 0.99
C PRO A 123 -2.63 9.04 2.01
N SER A 124 -1.76 8.21 2.59
CA SER A 124 -2.16 7.18 3.55
C SER A 124 -1.21 7.11 4.74
N ALA A 125 -1.73 6.68 5.89
CA ALA A 125 -0.95 6.23 7.03
C ALA A 125 -1.15 4.71 7.18
N ASN A 126 -0.05 3.96 7.26
CA ASN A 126 -0.05 2.50 7.22
C ASN A 126 0.67 1.94 8.44
N LEU A 127 -0.02 1.10 9.22
CA LEU A 127 0.54 0.42 10.40
C LEU A 127 0.54 -1.08 10.18
N TYR A 128 1.67 -1.72 10.45
CA TYR A 128 1.85 -3.16 10.33
C TYR A 128 2.17 -3.75 11.69
N TYR A 129 1.62 -4.92 11.97
CA TYR A 129 1.81 -5.63 13.23
C TYR A 129 2.06 -7.12 13.02
N ARG A 130 3.18 -7.59 13.58
CA ARG A 130 3.61 -8.98 13.53
C ARG A 130 2.76 -9.89 14.40
N LEU A 131 2.22 -10.97 13.83
CA LEU A 131 1.40 -11.95 14.55
C LEU A 131 2.19 -13.17 15.05
N ASN A 132 3.23 -13.59 14.34
CA ASN A 132 4.04 -14.75 14.72
C ASN A 132 5.56 -14.46 14.70
N ASP A 133 6.34 -15.38 15.26
CA ASP A 133 7.80 -15.25 15.42
C ASP A 133 8.60 -16.00 14.32
N ASP A 134 7.93 -16.45 13.25
CA ASP A 134 8.53 -17.19 12.14
C ASP A 134 8.63 -16.32 10.87
N ALA A 135 9.84 -15.88 10.54
CA ALA A 135 10.12 -15.08 9.34
C ALA A 135 10.13 -15.92 8.03
N TYR A 136 10.14 -17.25 8.12
CA TYR A 136 9.99 -18.15 6.97
C TYR A 136 8.52 -18.46 6.64
N HIS A 137 7.62 -18.37 7.63
CA HIS A 137 6.17 -18.43 7.43
C HIS A 137 5.48 -17.21 8.05
N PRO A 138 5.78 -15.99 7.57
CA PRO A 138 5.36 -14.76 8.23
C PRO A 138 3.84 -14.59 8.21
N GLN A 139 3.31 -14.09 9.32
CA GLN A 139 1.93 -13.70 9.48
C GLN A 139 1.86 -12.30 10.10
N TYR A 140 1.10 -11.40 9.49
CA TYR A 140 0.95 -10.04 10.01
C TYR A 140 -0.38 -9.41 9.59
N LEU A 141 -0.78 -8.40 10.37
CA LEU A 141 -1.87 -7.49 10.02
C LEU A 141 -1.30 -6.17 9.51
N SER A 142 -2.04 -5.52 8.62
CA SER A 142 -1.80 -4.12 8.30
C SER A 142 -3.12 -3.35 8.31
N GLY A 143 -3.13 -2.20 8.97
CA GLY A 143 -4.23 -1.24 8.93
C GLY A 143 -3.80 0.03 8.21
N SER A 144 -4.69 0.63 7.43
CA SER A 144 -4.44 1.93 6.81
C SER A 144 -5.64 2.87 6.91
N TYR A 145 -5.33 4.16 6.92
CA TYR A 145 -6.29 5.23 6.64
C TYR A 145 -5.80 5.98 5.41
N THR A 146 -6.69 6.18 4.43
CA THR A 146 -6.38 6.84 3.17
C THR A 146 -7.41 7.91 2.87
N HIS A 147 -6.93 9.10 2.52
CA HIS A 147 -7.75 10.11 1.85
C HIS A 147 -7.62 9.92 0.34
N HIS A 148 -8.71 9.91 -0.42
CA HIS A 148 -8.69 9.81 -1.88
C HIS A 148 -9.51 10.93 -2.50
N SER A 149 -8.84 11.87 -3.15
CA SER A 149 -9.50 12.99 -3.84
C SER A 149 -8.85 13.30 -5.18
N ASN A 150 -9.45 14.23 -5.92
CA ASN A 150 -8.89 14.74 -7.16
C ASN A 150 -8.42 16.19 -7.13
N GLY A 151 -8.58 16.87 -5.98
CA GLY A 151 -8.16 18.26 -5.81
C GLY A 151 -8.93 19.28 -6.68
N ILE A 152 -10.01 18.87 -7.35
CA ILE A 152 -10.80 19.74 -8.22
C ILE A 152 -11.96 20.37 -7.44
N ARG A 153 -12.22 21.65 -7.72
CA ARG A 153 -13.44 22.34 -7.31
C ARG A 153 -14.45 22.30 -8.46
N GLY A 154 -15.66 21.85 -8.19
CA GLY A 154 -16.74 21.80 -9.16
C GLY A 154 -17.91 20.96 -8.66
N PRO A 155 -19.05 20.94 -9.36
CA PRO A 155 -20.12 20.02 -9.06
C PRO A 155 -19.71 18.59 -9.44
N SER A 156 -19.93 17.61 -8.57
CA SER A 156 -19.61 16.19 -8.86
C SER A 156 -20.53 15.57 -9.92
N VAL A 157 -21.66 16.22 -10.18
CA VAL A 157 -22.77 15.74 -10.99
C VAL A 157 -23.20 16.88 -11.90
N GLU A 158 -23.49 16.56 -13.16
CA GLU A 158 -24.04 17.49 -14.13
C GLU A 158 -25.53 17.78 -13.84
N PRO A 159 -26.12 18.84 -14.44
CA PRO A 159 -27.55 19.16 -14.27
C PRO A 159 -28.49 18.02 -14.69
N ASP A 160 -28.07 17.17 -15.62
CA ASP A 160 -28.82 15.98 -16.07
C ASP A 160 -28.71 14.77 -15.11
N GLY A 161 -27.94 14.92 -14.02
CA GLY A 161 -27.72 13.88 -13.03
C GLY A 161 -26.60 12.90 -13.38
N SER A 162 -25.89 13.05 -14.50
CA SER A 162 -24.72 12.24 -14.85
C SER A 162 -23.48 12.68 -14.04
N THR A 163 -22.45 11.82 -13.96
CA THR A 163 -21.21 12.17 -13.26
C THR A 163 -20.40 13.18 -14.08
N ASN A 164 -19.96 14.26 -13.48
CA ASN A 164 -19.09 15.24 -14.15
C ASN A 164 -17.66 14.68 -14.21
N VAL A 165 -17.30 14.12 -15.37
CA VAL A 165 -15.97 13.51 -15.61
C VAL A 165 -14.94 14.50 -16.20
N ASP A 166 -15.28 15.78 -16.32
CA ASP A 166 -14.39 16.78 -16.89
C ASP A 166 -13.82 17.71 -15.81
N SER A 167 -14.70 18.29 -15.00
CA SER A 167 -14.39 19.27 -13.95
C SER A 167 -15.03 18.92 -12.59
N GLY A 168 -15.55 17.70 -12.46
CA GLY A 168 -16.23 17.27 -11.25
C GLY A 168 -15.28 17.00 -10.09
N LYS A 169 -15.69 17.41 -8.89
CA LYS A 169 -14.97 17.05 -7.66
C LYS A 169 -15.19 15.57 -7.31
N PHE A 170 -14.10 14.92 -6.91
CA PHE A 170 -14.09 13.59 -6.30
C PHE A 170 -13.34 13.63 -4.97
N SER A 171 -13.93 13.04 -3.94
CA SER A 171 -13.32 12.91 -2.61
C SER A 171 -14.02 11.80 -1.85
N THR A 172 -13.24 10.97 -1.16
CA THR A 172 -13.69 9.98 -0.20
C THR A 172 -12.52 9.60 0.72
N ASP A 173 -12.82 9.21 1.96
CA ASP A 173 -11.82 8.64 2.87
C ASP A 173 -12.16 7.16 3.07
N PHE A 174 -11.15 6.32 3.26
CA PHE A 174 -11.37 4.93 3.61
C PHE A 174 -10.35 4.40 4.60
N VAL A 175 -10.78 3.39 5.35
CA VAL A 175 -9.90 2.55 6.17
C VAL A 175 -9.78 1.18 5.53
N GLN A 176 -8.61 0.59 5.65
CA GLN A 176 -8.38 -0.78 5.21
C GLN A 176 -7.79 -1.61 6.34
N LEU A 177 -8.23 -2.85 6.47
CA LEU A 177 -7.60 -3.86 7.31
C LEU A 177 -7.25 -5.07 6.45
N ASN A 178 -5.98 -5.44 6.46
CA ASN A 178 -5.46 -6.58 5.72
C ASN A 178 -4.81 -7.60 6.66
N TYR A 179 -4.92 -8.86 6.27
CA TYR A 179 -4.22 -9.99 6.86
C TYR A 179 -3.33 -10.62 5.79
N THR A 180 -2.06 -10.83 6.12
CA THR A 180 -1.06 -11.40 5.20
C THR A 180 -0.48 -12.68 5.76
N LEU A 181 -0.43 -13.70 4.91
CA LEU A 181 0.30 -14.94 5.09
C LEU A 181 1.46 -14.98 4.10
N GLY A 182 2.62 -15.48 4.51
CA GLY A 182 3.73 -15.69 3.60
C GLY A 182 4.48 -16.99 3.78
N LYS A 183 5.37 -17.25 2.82
CA LYS A 183 6.28 -18.39 2.82
C LYS A 183 7.59 -17.98 2.17
N ARG A 184 8.72 -18.36 2.77
CA ARG A 184 10.06 -18.15 2.23
C ARG A 184 10.80 -19.48 2.09
N LEU A 185 11.53 -19.64 1.01
CA LEU A 185 12.40 -20.78 0.76
C LEU A 185 13.76 -20.29 0.26
N ASP A 186 14.79 -20.61 1.02
CA ASP A 186 16.17 -20.27 0.67
C ASP A 186 16.84 -21.49 0.02
N ARG A 187 17.34 -21.32 -1.20
CA ARG A 187 18.14 -22.30 -1.94
C ARG A 187 19.53 -21.73 -2.19
N PRO A 188 20.53 -22.54 -2.57
CA PRO A 188 21.90 -22.06 -2.75
C PRO A 188 22.02 -20.80 -3.63
N ASN A 189 21.29 -20.73 -4.74
CA ASN A 189 21.41 -19.63 -5.71
C ASN A 189 20.14 -18.77 -5.86
N THR A 190 19.06 -19.12 -5.16
CA THR A 190 17.79 -18.38 -5.25
C THR A 190 17.08 -18.30 -3.91
N ILE A 191 16.39 -17.20 -3.66
CA ILE A 191 15.42 -17.07 -2.55
C ILE A 191 14.06 -16.83 -3.15
N LEU A 192 13.10 -17.64 -2.73
CA LEU A 192 11.71 -17.52 -3.13
C LEU A 192 10.90 -17.03 -1.94
N SER A 193 10.12 -15.97 -2.14
CA SER A 193 9.18 -15.44 -1.15
C SER A 193 7.79 -15.34 -1.76
N GLN A 194 6.78 -15.78 -1.03
CA GLN A 194 5.37 -15.67 -1.40
C GLN A 194 4.60 -14.95 -0.32
N PHE A 195 3.65 -14.10 -0.70
CA PHE A 195 2.77 -13.39 0.22
C PHE A 195 1.35 -13.36 -0.35
N GLY A 196 0.39 -13.91 0.40
CA GLY A 196 -1.03 -13.80 0.12
C GLY A 196 -1.68 -12.86 1.13
N THR A 197 -2.32 -11.81 0.65
CA THR A 197 -2.99 -10.77 1.43
C THR A 197 -4.46 -10.77 1.10
N LEU A 198 -5.32 -10.73 2.13
CA LEU A 198 -6.75 -10.50 1.99
C LEU A 198 -7.15 -9.37 2.94
N GLY A 199 -8.02 -8.48 2.50
CA GLY A 199 -8.45 -7.36 3.32
C GLY A 199 -9.78 -6.77 2.91
N ILE A 200 -10.27 -5.89 3.77
CA ILE A 200 -11.53 -5.18 3.61
C ILE A 200 -11.23 -3.68 3.64
N GLU A 201 -11.78 -2.96 2.68
CA GLU A 201 -11.75 -1.51 2.56
C GLU A 201 -13.16 -0.96 2.80
N LEU A 202 -13.26 -0.04 3.76
CA LEU A 202 -14.51 0.57 4.20
C LEU A 202 -14.40 2.08 4.09
N HIS A 203 -15.27 2.67 3.28
CA HIS A 203 -15.30 4.12 3.10
C HIS A 203 -16.03 4.80 4.26
N ARG A 204 -15.51 5.95 4.68
CA ARG A 204 -16.01 6.75 5.82
C ARG A 204 -17.48 7.14 5.69
N THR A 205 -17.97 7.29 4.47
CA THR A 205 -19.38 7.56 4.15
C THR A 205 -20.35 6.56 4.77
N LEU A 206 -19.92 5.34 5.06
CA LEU A 206 -20.73 4.32 5.71
C LEU A 206 -21.02 4.63 7.19
N PHE A 207 -20.21 5.46 7.83
CA PHE A 207 -20.23 5.67 9.28
C PHE A 207 -20.71 7.06 9.68
N ASN A 208 -21.20 7.87 8.74
CA ASN A 208 -21.62 9.24 9.02
C ASN A 208 -22.90 9.59 8.25
N SER A 209 -23.93 10.00 9.00
CA SER A 209 -25.26 10.37 8.51
C SER A 209 -25.27 11.53 7.52
N ASN A 210 -24.22 12.37 7.49
CA ASN A 210 -24.07 13.49 6.55
C ASN A 210 -23.23 13.12 5.30
N GLY A 211 -23.14 11.83 4.95
CA GLY A 211 -22.39 11.36 3.76
C GLY A 211 -20.87 11.24 3.97
N GLY A 212 -20.38 11.46 5.19
CA GLY A 212 -19.00 11.19 5.61
C GLY A 212 -17.90 11.88 4.81
N GLY A 213 -18.20 13.01 4.18
CA GLY A 213 -17.24 13.78 3.38
C GLY A 213 -17.06 13.26 1.94
N ALA A 214 -17.85 12.28 1.50
CA ALA A 214 -17.85 11.88 0.10
C ALA A 214 -18.49 12.94 -0.80
N SER A 215 -18.00 12.99 -2.04
CA SER A 215 -18.60 13.77 -3.11
C SER A 215 -20.04 13.33 -3.41
N LEU A 216 -20.95 14.29 -3.64
CA LEU A 216 -22.41 14.08 -3.75
C LEU A 216 -22.82 13.04 -4.81
N GLY A 217 -22.01 12.83 -5.84
CA GLY A 217 -22.27 11.87 -6.93
C GLY A 217 -21.82 10.43 -6.67
N LEU A 218 -21.19 10.15 -5.52
CA LEU A 218 -20.66 8.82 -5.20
C LEU A 218 -21.70 7.88 -4.55
N PRO A 219 -22.54 8.32 -3.60
CA PRO A 219 -23.54 7.44 -3.00
C PRO A 219 -24.46 6.77 -4.02
N GLY A 220 -24.56 5.44 -3.92
CA GLY A 220 -25.36 4.62 -4.82
C GLY A 220 -24.77 4.41 -6.22
N ARG A 221 -23.57 4.93 -6.52
CA ARG A 221 -22.88 4.75 -7.80
C ARG A 221 -21.42 4.28 -7.65
N TYR A 222 -20.82 4.53 -6.48
CA TYR A 222 -19.46 4.13 -6.15
C TYR A 222 -19.45 3.05 -5.06
N GLY A 223 -18.58 2.05 -5.21
CA GLY A 223 -18.45 0.94 -4.27
C GLY A 223 -17.76 1.33 -2.97
N PHE A 224 -18.52 1.53 -1.89
CA PHE A 224 -17.99 1.91 -0.56
C PHE A 224 -17.54 0.78 0.36
N VAL A 225 -17.87 -0.47 0.01
CA VAL A 225 -17.37 -1.68 0.71
C VAL A 225 -16.67 -2.52 -0.33
N ARG A 226 -15.39 -2.81 -0.08
CA ARG A 226 -14.53 -3.54 -1.02
C ARG A 226 -13.78 -4.63 -0.30
N VAL A 227 -13.66 -5.77 -0.96
CA VAL A 227 -12.78 -6.87 -0.56
C VAL A 227 -11.59 -6.84 -1.49
N ASN A 228 -10.41 -6.63 -0.94
CA ASN A 228 -9.16 -6.54 -1.69
C ASN A 228 -8.32 -7.78 -1.42
N GLY A 229 -7.61 -8.25 -2.43
CA GLY A 229 -6.60 -9.27 -2.23
C GLY A 229 -5.41 -9.12 -3.17
N THR A 230 -4.26 -9.54 -2.68
CA THR A 230 -2.99 -9.48 -3.40
C THR A 230 -2.22 -10.76 -3.17
N TYR A 231 -1.65 -11.33 -4.23
CA TYR A 231 -0.70 -12.43 -4.15
C TYR A 231 0.61 -12.02 -4.83
N ILE A 232 1.71 -12.06 -4.07
CA ILE A 232 3.06 -11.76 -4.55
C ILE A 232 3.87 -13.04 -4.55
N TYR A 233 4.52 -13.33 -5.67
CA TYR A 233 5.55 -14.35 -5.80
C TYR A 233 6.84 -13.65 -6.24
N ASN A 234 7.87 -13.67 -5.39
CA ASN A 234 9.12 -12.96 -5.59
C ASN A 234 10.31 -13.93 -5.62
N LEU A 235 11.19 -13.75 -6.59
CA LEU A 235 12.41 -14.51 -6.75
C LEU A 235 13.61 -13.55 -6.69
N ALA A 236 14.50 -13.80 -5.74
CA ALA A 236 15.81 -13.18 -5.68
C ALA A 236 16.88 -14.18 -6.14
N LYS A 237 17.92 -13.70 -6.80
CA LYS A 237 19.02 -14.50 -7.35
C LYS A 237 20.33 -14.06 -6.69
N ARG A 238 21.22 -15.04 -6.44
CA ARG A 238 22.57 -14.77 -5.98
C ARG A 238 23.40 -14.15 -7.11
N TYR A 239 24.07 -13.05 -6.80
CA TYR A 239 25.07 -12.40 -7.65
C TYR A 239 26.38 -12.32 -6.88
N GLN A 240 27.49 -12.54 -7.58
CA GLN A 240 28.81 -12.31 -7.03
C GLN A 240 29.02 -10.81 -6.84
N ASP A 241 29.77 -10.42 -5.81
CA ASP A 241 30.16 -9.04 -5.62
C ASP A 241 31.20 -8.65 -6.69
N ASP A 242 31.00 -7.50 -7.35
CA ASP A 242 31.84 -7.05 -8.45
C ASP A 242 33.25 -6.60 -7.97
N ILE A 243 33.40 -6.30 -6.68
CA ILE A 243 34.63 -5.83 -6.04
C ILE A 243 35.28 -6.96 -5.23
N GLU A 244 34.49 -7.75 -4.52
CA GLU A 244 34.98 -8.80 -3.60
C GLU A 244 34.61 -10.21 -4.10
N PRO A 245 35.49 -10.92 -4.86
CA PRO A 245 35.13 -12.17 -5.52
C PRO A 245 34.64 -13.29 -4.59
N ASN A 246 34.99 -13.25 -3.31
CA ASN A 246 34.57 -14.23 -2.32
C ASN A 246 33.23 -13.87 -1.64
N LYS A 247 32.65 -12.72 -1.97
CA LYS A 247 31.35 -12.27 -1.47
C LYS A 247 30.29 -12.41 -2.56
N SER A 248 29.07 -12.66 -2.11
CA SER A 248 27.89 -12.71 -2.96
C SER A 248 26.69 -12.21 -2.18
N ASP A 249 25.78 -11.53 -2.85
CA ASP A 249 24.51 -11.07 -2.27
C ASP A 249 23.35 -11.56 -3.12
N PHE A 250 22.18 -11.71 -2.51
CA PHE A 250 20.95 -11.98 -3.21
C PHE A 250 20.28 -10.67 -3.57
N ARG A 251 19.97 -10.46 -4.85
CA ARG A 251 19.24 -9.29 -5.35
C ARG A 251 17.92 -9.73 -5.95
N ASN A 252 16.90 -8.87 -5.90
CA ASN A 252 15.63 -9.12 -6.58
C ASN A 252 15.86 -9.37 -8.07
N TRP A 253 15.11 -10.32 -8.64
CA TRP A 253 15.25 -10.71 -10.04
C TRP A 253 13.91 -10.71 -10.75
N GLN A 254 12.92 -11.42 -10.22
CA GLN A 254 11.60 -11.53 -10.83
C GLN A 254 10.51 -11.42 -9.76
N ARG A 255 9.39 -10.79 -10.13
CA ARG A 255 8.19 -10.77 -9.29
C ARG A 255 6.96 -10.97 -10.15
N LEU A 256 6.06 -11.83 -9.70
CA LEU A 256 4.70 -11.93 -10.19
C LEU A 256 3.76 -11.40 -9.11
N GLN A 257 2.82 -10.55 -9.49
CA GLN A 257 1.83 -9.99 -8.58
C GLN A 257 0.45 -10.10 -9.19
N PHE A 258 -0.47 -10.73 -8.47
CA PHE A 258 -1.89 -10.74 -8.79
C PHE A 258 -2.61 -9.87 -7.77
N ASP A 259 -3.45 -8.94 -8.22
CA ASP A 259 -4.30 -8.11 -7.37
C ASP A 259 -5.75 -8.26 -7.81
N PHE A 260 -6.67 -8.30 -6.85
CA PHE A 260 -8.09 -8.20 -7.12
C PHE A 260 -8.81 -7.29 -6.12
N THR A 261 -9.91 -6.71 -6.58
CA THR A 261 -10.87 -6.00 -5.74
C THR A 261 -12.26 -6.43 -6.13
N TYR A 262 -13.06 -6.88 -5.17
CA TYR A 262 -14.49 -7.11 -5.33
C TYR A 262 -15.28 -6.02 -4.60
N ILE A 263 -16.14 -5.32 -5.33
CA ILE A 263 -17.02 -4.29 -4.82
C ILE A 263 -18.24 -4.96 -4.21
N ALA A 264 -18.24 -5.12 -2.89
CA ALA A 264 -19.28 -5.82 -2.13
C ALA A 264 -20.44 -4.91 -1.69
N GLY A 265 -20.25 -3.59 -1.75
CA GLY A 265 -21.26 -2.61 -1.33
C GLY A 265 -22.57 -2.69 -2.13
N LYS A 266 -23.60 -2.00 -1.62
CA LYS A 266 -24.87 -1.81 -2.34
C LYS A 266 -24.64 -0.96 -3.58
N MET A 267 -25.03 -1.50 -4.74
CA MET A 267 -24.87 -0.89 -6.07
C MET A 267 -26.20 -1.01 -6.83
N PRO A 268 -26.40 -0.24 -7.93
CA PRO A 268 -27.61 -0.32 -8.74
C PRO A 268 -27.64 -1.58 -9.63
N TYR A 269 -26.58 -2.38 -9.61
CA TYR A 269 -26.44 -3.66 -10.32
C TYR A 269 -26.27 -4.83 -9.34
N SER A 270 -26.61 -6.04 -9.79
CA SER A 270 -26.57 -7.28 -8.99
C SER A 270 -25.19 -7.54 -8.38
N ALA A 271 -25.14 -8.20 -7.21
CA ALA A 271 -23.92 -8.73 -6.60
C ALA A 271 -23.17 -9.71 -7.53
N THR A 272 -23.88 -10.38 -8.43
CA THR A 272 -23.31 -11.32 -9.40
C THR A 272 -22.81 -10.67 -10.68
N ASP A 273 -22.97 -9.35 -10.85
CA ASP A 273 -22.42 -8.60 -11.99
C ASP A 273 -20.91 -8.40 -11.82
N LEU A 274 -20.15 -9.47 -12.07
CA LEU A 274 -18.70 -9.48 -11.92
C LEU A 274 -18.03 -8.48 -12.88
N GLY A 275 -18.63 -8.20 -14.04
CA GLY A 275 -18.13 -7.24 -15.01
C GLY A 275 -18.08 -5.81 -14.45
N ARG A 276 -18.89 -5.46 -13.45
CA ARG A 276 -18.88 -4.14 -12.80
C ARG A 276 -18.41 -4.16 -11.35
N ARG A 277 -18.21 -5.34 -10.78
CA ARG A 277 -17.81 -5.52 -9.37
C ARG A 277 -16.39 -5.97 -9.19
N LEU A 278 -15.80 -6.65 -10.18
CA LEU A 278 -14.47 -7.21 -10.05
C LEU A 278 -13.46 -6.34 -10.81
N ASN A 279 -12.44 -5.91 -10.08
CA ASN A 279 -11.17 -5.49 -10.65
C ASN A 279 -10.18 -6.64 -10.47
N ALA A 280 -9.38 -6.93 -11.49
CA ALA A 280 -8.32 -7.93 -11.42
C ALA A 280 -7.11 -7.47 -12.22
N SER A 281 -5.90 -7.74 -11.74
CA SER A 281 -4.68 -7.43 -12.47
C SER A 281 -3.60 -8.47 -12.21
N LEU A 282 -2.82 -8.76 -13.24
CA LEU A 282 -1.63 -9.58 -13.16
C LEU A 282 -0.45 -8.76 -13.69
N LYS A 283 0.61 -8.66 -12.91
CA LYS A 283 1.81 -7.90 -13.21
C LYS A 283 3.04 -8.78 -13.07
N TYR A 284 3.92 -8.72 -14.05
CA TYR A 284 5.22 -9.36 -14.03
C TYR A 284 6.30 -8.27 -14.04
N TYR A 285 7.22 -8.37 -13.09
CA TYR A 285 8.34 -7.47 -12.94
C TYR A 285 9.65 -8.21 -13.19
N TYR A 286 10.53 -7.58 -13.96
CA TYR A 286 11.86 -8.10 -14.25
C TYR A 286 12.93 -7.07 -13.89
N GLN A 287 13.86 -7.46 -13.03
CA GLN A 287 14.94 -6.63 -12.54
C GLN A 287 16.28 -7.15 -13.10
N PHE A 288 16.95 -6.33 -13.89
CA PHE A 288 18.32 -6.62 -14.33
C PHE A 288 19.31 -6.45 -13.16
N PRO A 289 20.50 -7.09 -13.20
CA PRO A 289 21.45 -7.05 -12.09
C PRO A 289 21.94 -5.65 -11.69
N PHE A 290 21.93 -4.71 -12.64
CA PHE A 290 22.31 -3.30 -12.45
C PHE A 290 21.16 -2.41 -11.96
N MET A 291 19.93 -2.94 -11.93
CA MET A 291 18.78 -2.22 -11.39
C MET A 291 18.68 -2.51 -9.91
N HIS A 292 18.74 -1.47 -9.07
CA HIS A 292 18.72 -1.63 -7.62
C HIS A 292 17.33 -1.46 -7.02
N ALA A 293 16.63 -0.38 -7.38
CA ALA A 293 15.33 -0.01 -6.83
C ALA A 293 14.21 0.03 -7.89
N ALA A 294 14.46 -0.54 -9.08
CA ALA A 294 13.56 -0.45 -10.22
C ALA A 294 13.45 -1.81 -10.95
N ALA A 295 12.37 -1.99 -11.68
CA ALA A 295 12.12 -3.14 -12.54
C ALA A 295 11.34 -2.73 -13.78
N PHE A 296 11.55 -3.41 -14.89
CA PHE A 296 10.58 -3.36 -15.98
C PHE A 296 9.32 -4.10 -15.57
N VAL A 297 8.16 -3.59 -15.96
CA VAL A 297 6.88 -4.22 -15.67
C VAL A 297 6.04 -4.33 -16.92
N VAL A 298 5.45 -5.51 -17.10
CA VAL A 298 4.34 -5.75 -18.01
C VAL A 298 3.17 -6.27 -17.19
N GLY A 299 1.95 -5.87 -17.54
CA GLY A 299 0.76 -6.38 -16.87
C GLY A 299 -0.47 -6.31 -17.74
N ALA A 300 -1.49 -7.04 -17.33
CA ALA A 300 -2.80 -7.01 -17.94
C ALA A 300 -3.86 -7.17 -16.85
N GLY A 301 -5.06 -6.67 -17.12
CA GLY A 301 -6.13 -6.75 -16.15
C GLY A 301 -7.47 -6.32 -16.70
N TYR A 302 -8.42 -6.28 -15.80
CA TYR A 302 -9.77 -5.81 -16.02
C TYR A 302 -10.16 -4.87 -14.88
N ARG A 303 -10.76 -3.73 -15.23
CA ARG A 303 -11.41 -2.84 -14.26
C ARG A 303 -12.92 -3.00 -14.44
N GLY A 304 -13.63 -3.38 -13.38
CA GLY A 304 -15.09 -3.30 -13.29
C GLY A 304 -15.57 -1.95 -12.71
N GLN A 305 -14.77 -1.32 -11.87
CA GLN A 305 -14.79 0.13 -11.65
C GLN A 305 -13.39 0.66 -11.77
N ASP A 306 -13.20 1.67 -12.63
CA ASP A 306 -11.92 2.34 -12.74
C ASP A 306 -11.49 2.92 -11.38
N ASP A 307 -10.27 2.59 -10.97
CA ASP A 307 -9.68 3.06 -9.72
C ASP A 307 -9.18 4.52 -9.83
N TYR A 308 -9.28 5.11 -11.03
CA TYR A 308 -9.01 6.51 -11.31
C TYR A 308 -10.24 7.39 -11.03
N ASN A 309 -10.46 7.64 -9.73
CA ASN A 309 -11.41 8.61 -9.17
C ASN A 309 -12.75 8.80 -9.91
N ILE A 310 -12.87 9.80 -10.79
CA ILE A 310 -14.10 10.21 -11.48
C ILE A 310 -14.53 9.23 -12.58
N TYR A 311 -13.60 8.43 -13.12
CA TYR A 311 -13.87 7.46 -14.16
C TYR A 311 -14.39 6.13 -13.60
N PHE A 312 -14.78 6.06 -12.32
CA PHE A 312 -15.22 4.84 -11.63
C PHE A 312 -16.39 4.09 -12.30
N GLN A 313 -17.07 4.72 -13.26
CA GLN A 313 -18.14 4.10 -14.05
C GLN A 313 -17.61 3.27 -15.23
N ASP A 314 -16.37 3.51 -15.64
CA ASP A 314 -15.73 2.79 -16.72
C ASP A 314 -15.36 1.38 -16.30
N HIS A 315 -15.54 0.46 -17.23
CA HIS A 315 -15.15 -0.94 -17.09
C HIS A 315 -14.56 -1.44 -18.40
N TYR A 316 -13.36 -2.02 -18.33
CA TYR A 316 -12.56 -2.35 -19.51
C TYR A 316 -11.40 -3.29 -19.18
N PHE A 317 -10.98 -4.02 -20.21
CA PHE A 317 -9.69 -4.71 -20.20
C PHE A 317 -8.56 -3.73 -20.50
N TYR A 318 -7.41 -3.95 -19.88
CA TYR A 318 -6.23 -3.14 -20.14
C TYR A 318 -4.96 -3.98 -20.18
N MET A 319 -3.95 -3.42 -20.83
CA MET A 319 -2.58 -3.88 -20.74
C MET A 319 -1.68 -2.71 -20.36
N GLN A 320 -0.63 -2.96 -19.60
CA GLN A 320 0.32 -1.95 -19.20
C GLN A 320 1.75 -2.41 -19.43
N LEU A 321 2.62 -1.46 -19.77
CA LEU A 321 4.05 -1.66 -19.94
C LEU A 321 4.76 -0.42 -19.40
N GLY A 322 5.85 -0.62 -18.65
CA GLY A 322 6.63 0.51 -18.16
C GLY A 322 7.71 0.08 -17.18
N ILE A 323 8.01 1.00 -16.26
CA ILE A 323 8.98 0.83 -15.21
C ILE A 323 8.25 0.95 -13.87
N ALA A 324 8.61 0.08 -12.95
CA ALA A 324 8.20 0.17 -11.56
C ALA A 324 9.41 0.51 -10.69
N SER A 325 9.20 1.24 -9.60
CA SER A 325 10.26 1.63 -8.67
C SER A 325 9.74 1.70 -7.24
N GLY A 326 10.59 1.40 -6.27
CA GLY A 326 10.21 1.45 -4.86
C GLY A 326 11.12 0.68 -3.92
N LEU A 327 10.91 0.90 -2.62
CA LEU A 327 11.66 0.22 -1.55
C LEU A 327 11.47 -1.30 -1.58
N ASN A 328 10.35 -1.77 -2.12
CA ASN A 328 10.05 -3.18 -2.27
C ASN A 328 10.97 -3.92 -3.25
N PHE A 329 11.66 -3.19 -4.14
CA PHE A 329 12.70 -3.75 -5.02
C PHE A 329 14.09 -3.79 -4.37
N LEU A 330 14.29 -3.10 -3.24
CA LEU A 330 15.53 -3.13 -2.46
C LEU A 330 15.58 -4.41 -1.62
N PHE A 331 15.94 -5.53 -2.25
CA PHE A 331 16.24 -6.78 -1.55
C PHE A 331 17.75 -7.00 -1.52
N SER A 332 18.28 -7.21 -0.31
CA SER A 332 19.63 -7.70 -0.03
C SER A 332 19.60 -8.65 1.17
N LYS A 333 20.38 -9.73 1.12
CA LYS A 333 20.46 -10.73 2.19
C LYS A 333 21.88 -10.91 2.69
#